data_AF-A0A072NDF1-F1
#
_entry.id   AF-A0A072NDF1-F1
#
_cell.length_a   1.000
_cell.length_b   1.000
_cell.length_c   1.000
_cell.angle_alpha   90.00
_cell.angle_beta   90.00
_cell.angle_gamma   90.00
#
_symmetry.space_group_name_H-M   'P 1'
#
loop_
_entity.id
_entity.type
_entity.pdbx_description
1 polymer ?
#
loop_
_entity_poly.entity_id
_entity_poly.type
_entity_poly.pdbx_seq_one_letter_code
_entity_poly.pdbx_strand_id
1 'polypeptide(L)'
;MRSLPHVALLGLGLSGVLGLAAAQTQTAPATPAAPAAAPKATVSAATARIASSLAIELSGAAKGQILSCPSSLKVSPAAVCLYVKNSSASLRALVRGKLGARALGDWKTPAGGQASSLLVSGSANGPVGAYLLLAPLSATETLLVVDEAQAKAPAAAPRPAAPAGVVRGEPYVLGSDLIGVVSVTPLGGGKYRLSRSGADPLTITVGQKPAQLGSGTVQLPLVPATDGKNLIFPLAGLRALGCTFTPAGSNVTVACGSASIGLRPIIF
;
A
#
# COMPACT_ATOMS: atom_id res chain seq x y z
N MET A 1 -18.11 17.13 72.71
CA MET A 1 -18.34 15.68 72.95
C MET A 1 -18.11 14.98 71.61
N ARG A 2 -17.28 13.93 71.43
CA ARG A 2 -16.32 13.22 72.29
C ARG A 2 -15.11 12.81 71.41
N SER A 3 -13.90 13.02 71.94
CA SER A 3 -12.78 12.07 72.03
C SER A 3 -12.19 11.32 70.80
N LEU A 4 -10.92 11.64 70.53
CA LEU A 4 -9.84 10.82 69.91
C LEU A 4 -9.47 9.57 70.79
N PRO A 5 -8.36 8.82 70.54
CA PRO A 5 -7.86 8.10 69.33
C PRO A 5 -7.50 6.62 69.67
N HIS A 6 -6.44 6.03 69.07
CA HIS A 6 -5.73 4.72 69.31
C HIS A 6 -6.01 3.63 68.22
N VAL A 7 -5.08 2.72 67.83
CA VAL A 7 -3.67 2.48 68.24
C VAL A 7 -2.84 1.85 67.11
N ALA A 8 -1.50 1.89 67.22
CA ALA A 8 -0.56 1.21 66.30
C ALA A 8 -0.15 -0.18 66.82
N LEU A 9 0.25 -1.10 65.93
CA LEU A 9 1.00 -2.30 66.34
C LEU A 9 2.14 -2.64 65.38
N LEU A 10 3.34 -2.79 65.95
CA LEU A 10 4.50 -3.38 65.29
C LEU A 10 4.35 -4.91 65.22
N GLY A 11 4.91 -5.52 64.17
CA GLY A 11 5.20 -6.96 64.12
C GLY A 11 6.65 -7.17 63.69
N LEU A 12 7.49 -7.67 64.59
CA LEU A 12 8.94 -7.82 64.41
C LEU A 12 9.34 -9.28 64.75
N GLY A 13 10.16 -9.90 63.90
CA GLY A 13 10.63 -11.30 64.02
C GLY A 13 11.19 -11.75 62.67
N LEU A 14 12.50 -11.87 62.38
CA LEU A 14 13.72 -12.16 63.15
C LEU A 14 14.03 -13.67 63.35
N SER A 15 15.05 -14.15 62.61
CA SER A 15 15.80 -15.44 62.79
C SER A 15 15.01 -16.75 62.60
N GLY A 16 15.45 -17.83 61.94
CA GLY A 16 16.66 -18.21 61.16
C GLY A 16 16.36 -19.58 60.49
N VAL A 17 17.26 -20.51 60.14
CA VAL A 17 18.74 -20.67 60.17
C VAL A 17 19.13 -21.57 58.95
N LEU A 18 20.43 -21.74 58.67
CA LEU A 18 21.04 -22.56 57.59
C LEU A 18 20.68 -24.07 57.55
N GLY A 19 20.82 -24.70 56.37
CA GLY A 19 20.92 -26.16 56.20
C GLY A 19 21.12 -26.63 54.74
N LEU A 20 22.34 -27.05 54.37
CA LEU A 20 22.75 -27.38 53.00
C LEU A 20 22.14 -28.69 52.42
N ALA A 21 21.88 -28.71 51.12
CA ALA A 21 22.19 -29.86 50.25
C ALA A 21 22.26 -29.41 48.77
N ALA A 22 23.46 -29.41 48.17
CA ALA A 22 23.64 -29.06 46.77
C ALA A 22 23.58 -30.32 45.87
N ALA A 23 22.62 -30.33 44.95
CA ALA A 23 22.56 -31.28 43.84
C ALA A 23 22.41 -30.51 42.51
N GLN A 24 23.44 -29.73 42.17
CA GLN A 24 23.50 -29.05 40.87
C GLN A 24 23.86 -30.05 39.78
N THR A 25 22.85 -30.60 39.11
CA THR A 25 23.02 -31.18 37.78
C THR A 25 23.49 -30.06 36.84
N GLN A 26 24.78 -30.07 36.51
CA GLN A 26 25.35 -29.20 35.48
C GLN A 26 24.82 -29.61 34.10
N THR A 27 23.66 -29.08 33.72
CA THR A 27 23.34 -28.92 32.30
C THR A 27 24.35 -27.98 31.68
N ALA A 28 25.05 -28.45 30.64
CA ALA A 28 26.09 -27.69 29.96
C ALA A 28 25.59 -26.30 29.52
N PRO A 29 26.47 -25.28 29.44
CA PRO A 29 26.09 -23.97 28.90
C PRO A 29 25.56 -24.16 27.48
N ALA A 30 24.28 -23.86 27.27
CA ALA A 30 23.71 -23.81 25.94
C ALA A 30 24.46 -22.73 25.16
N THR A 31 25.24 -23.14 24.15
CA THR A 31 25.90 -22.24 23.22
C THR A 31 24.85 -21.25 22.71
N PRO A 32 25.07 -19.92 22.81
CA PRO A 32 24.14 -18.95 22.27
C PRO A 32 23.86 -19.27 20.80
N ALA A 33 22.61 -19.60 20.48
CA ALA A 33 22.22 -19.85 19.10
C ALA A 33 22.57 -18.61 18.28
N ALA A 34 23.47 -18.77 17.31
CA ALA A 34 23.90 -17.67 16.46
C ALA A 34 22.65 -16.98 15.86
N PRO A 35 22.58 -15.64 15.83
CA PRO A 35 21.42 -14.94 15.34
C PRO A 35 21.08 -15.44 13.94
N ALA A 36 19.91 -16.10 13.79
CA ALA A 36 19.47 -16.60 12.50
C ALA A 36 19.49 -15.44 11.51
N ALA A 37 20.31 -15.57 10.46
CA ALA A 37 20.58 -14.49 9.54
C ALA A 37 19.25 -13.91 9.03
N ALA A 38 19.03 -12.62 9.31
CA ALA A 38 17.74 -11.97 9.06
C ALA A 38 17.31 -12.25 7.61
N PRO A 39 16.13 -12.87 7.38
CA PRO A 39 15.69 -13.18 6.03
C PRO A 39 15.64 -11.88 5.25
N LYS A 40 16.34 -11.84 4.11
CA LYS A 40 16.38 -10.66 3.24
C LYS A 40 14.95 -10.37 2.77
N ALA A 41 14.31 -9.43 3.46
CA ALA A 41 12.95 -8.99 3.20
C ALA A 41 12.87 -8.52 1.74
N THR A 42 12.31 -9.38 0.92
CA THR A 42 12.19 -9.15 -0.51
C THR A 42 10.93 -8.35 -0.73
N VAL A 43 11.12 -7.15 -1.25
CA VAL A 43 10.06 -6.17 -1.45
C VAL A 43 8.96 -6.79 -2.31
N SER A 44 7.74 -6.87 -1.77
CA SER A 44 6.56 -7.17 -2.59
C SER A 44 6.53 -6.19 -3.75
N ALA A 45 6.55 -6.71 -4.98
CA ALA A 45 6.82 -5.91 -6.17
C ALA A 45 5.95 -4.66 -6.19
N ALA A 46 6.59 -3.50 -6.38
CA ALA A 46 5.92 -2.21 -6.43
C ALA A 46 4.69 -2.31 -7.34
N THR A 47 3.51 -2.02 -6.80
CA THR A 47 2.40 -1.71 -7.71
C THR A 47 2.78 -0.41 -8.40
N ALA A 48 2.60 -0.33 -9.71
CA ALA A 48 2.96 0.84 -10.52
C ALA A 48 2.14 2.08 -10.13
N ARG A 49 2.55 2.77 -9.06
CA ARG A 49 1.87 3.95 -8.50
C ARG A 49 1.85 5.07 -9.53
N ILE A 50 2.95 5.21 -10.29
CA ILE A 50 3.09 6.18 -11.37
C ILE A 50 2.09 5.86 -12.48
N ALA A 51 2.09 4.62 -13.02
CA ALA A 51 1.17 4.25 -14.08
C ALA A 51 -0.30 4.37 -13.67
N SER A 52 -0.63 4.01 -12.43
CA SER A 52 -2.02 4.02 -11.96
C SER A 52 -2.55 5.43 -11.64
N SER A 53 -1.75 6.27 -10.98
CA SER A 53 -2.14 7.68 -10.74
C SER A 53 -2.25 8.46 -12.05
N LEU A 54 -1.30 8.25 -12.97
CA LEU A 54 -1.31 8.80 -14.32
C LEU A 54 -2.53 8.33 -15.14
N ALA A 55 -2.90 7.05 -15.04
CA ALA A 55 -4.11 6.53 -15.67
C ALA A 55 -5.37 7.28 -15.18
N ILE A 56 -5.51 7.54 -13.88
CA ILE A 56 -6.73 8.18 -13.34
C ILE A 56 -6.74 9.69 -13.62
N GLU A 57 -5.58 10.35 -13.57
CA GLU A 57 -5.41 11.74 -14.03
C GLU A 57 -5.87 11.91 -15.49
N LEU A 58 -5.45 10.97 -16.36
CA LEU A 58 -5.83 10.97 -17.77
C LEU A 58 -7.27 10.48 -18.00
N SER A 59 -7.83 9.60 -17.16
CA SER A 59 -9.23 9.16 -17.24
C SER A 59 -10.19 10.33 -16.98
N GLY A 60 -9.92 11.13 -15.95
CA GLY A 60 -10.69 12.33 -15.63
C GLY A 60 -10.57 13.41 -16.71
N ALA A 61 -9.38 13.58 -17.29
CA ALA A 61 -9.14 14.55 -18.35
C ALA A 61 -9.78 14.17 -19.69
N ALA A 62 -9.72 12.89 -20.08
CA ALA A 62 -10.19 12.39 -21.37
C ALA A 62 -11.63 11.85 -21.35
N LYS A 63 -12.26 11.80 -20.16
CA LYS A 63 -13.51 11.04 -19.91
C LYS A 63 -13.38 9.57 -20.33
N GLY A 64 -12.22 8.98 -20.06
CA GLY A 64 -11.87 7.60 -20.41
C GLY A 64 -12.41 6.58 -19.40
N GLN A 65 -12.85 5.42 -19.88
CA GLN A 65 -13.21 4.28 -19.05
C GLN A 65 -11.98 3.42 -18.78
N ILE A 66 -11.63 3.22 -17.51
CA ILE A 66 -10.54 2.32 -17.10
C ILE A 66 -11.00 0.87 -17.30
N LEU A 67 -10.15 0.06 -17.91
CA LEU A 67 -10.35 -1.34 -18.25
C LEU A 67 -9.09 -2.16 -17.96
N SER A 68 -9.24 -3.47 -17.77
CA SER A 68 -8.10 -4.38 -17.82
C SER A 68 -7.53 -4.42 -19.25
N CYS A 69 -6.21 -4.40 -19.37
CA CYS A 69 -5.57 -4.53 -20.68
C CYS A 69 -5.80 -5.92 -21.29
N PRO A 70 -6.19 -6.01 -22.58
CA PRO A 70 -6.22 -7.26 -23.32
C PRO A 70 -4.89 -8.03 -23.21
N SER A 71 -4.96 -9.33 -22.91
CA SER A 71 -3.78 -10.20 -22.78
C SER A 71 -2.99 -10.40 -24.09
N SER A 72 -3.57 -10.02 -25.23
CA SER A 72 -2.90 -9.96 -26.54
C SER A 72 -1.92 -8.78 -26.65
N LEU A 73 -2.07 -7.74 -25.84
CA LEU A 73 -1.09 -6.66 -25.73
C LEU A 73 0.07 -7.14 -24.85
N LYS A 74 1.29 -7.10 -25.38
CA LYS A 74 2.54 -7.41 -24.64
C LYS A 74 2.93 -6.25 -23.72
N VAL A 75 2.05 -5.90 -22.80
CA VAL A 75 2.21 -4.85 -21.79
C VAL A 75 2.56 -5.47 -20.43
N SER A 76 3.08 -4.69 -19.49
CA SER A 76 3.40 -5.22 -18.16
C SER A 76 2.13 -5.61 -17.39
N PRO A 77 2.23 -6.52 -16.39
CA PRO A 77 1.10 -6.86 -15.52
C PRO A 77 0.66 -5.70 -14.59
N ALA A 78 1.38 -4.57 -14.60
CA ALA A 78 1.03 -3.35 -13.89
C ALA A 78 0.48 -2.26 -14.83
N ALA A 79 0.33 -2.55 -16.14
CA ALA A 79 -0.26 -1.64 -17.10
C ALA A 79 -1.77 -1.44 -16.87
N VAL A 80 -2.24 -0.23 -17.10
CA VAL A 80 -3.65 0.17 -17.01
C VAL A 80 -4.11 0.62 -18.39
N CYS A 81 -5.24 0.09 -18.86
CA CYS A 81 -5.81 0.46 -20.14
C CYS A 81 -7.03 1.36 -19.95
N LEU A 82 -7.18 2.34 -20.84
CA LEU A 82 -8.29 3.28 -20.86
C LEU A 82 -8.89 3.33 -22.25
N TYR A 83 -10.16 2.97 -22.36
CA TYR A 83 -10.92 3.19 -23.58
C TYR A 83 -11.48 4.62 -23.57
N VAL A 84 -11.20 5.36 -24.64
CA VAL A 84 -11.62 6.76 -24.80
C VAL A 84 -12.36 6.91 -26.12
N LYS A 85 -13.59 7.44 -26.08
CA LYS A 85 -14.33 7.90 -27.28
C LYS A 85 -13.80 9.25 -27.76
N ASN A 86 -12.54 9.27 -28.18
CA ASN A 86 -11.90 10.42 -28.82
C ASN A 86 -10.87 9.94 -29.86
N SER A 87 -10.61 10.79 -30.87
CA SER A 87 -9.58 10.50 -31.87
C SER A 87 -8.19 10.54 -31.24
N SER A 88 -7.24 9.78 -31.80
CA SER A 88 -5.86 9.74 -31.29
C SER A 88 -5.18 11.12 -31.39
N ALA A 89 -5.51 11.93 -32.39
CA ALA A 89 -4.99 13.29 -32.54
C ALA A 89 -5.46 14.23 -31.42
N SER A 90 -6.77 14.26 -31.15
CA SER A 90 -7.35 15.06 -30.07
C SER A 90 -6.86 14.61 -28.69
N LEU A 91 -6.74 13.29 -28.49
CA LEU A 91 -6.27 12.72 -27.23
C LEU A 91 -4.77 13.01 -26.98
N ARG A 92 -3.92 13.00 -28.02
CA ARG A 92 -2.51 13.44 -27.92
C ARG A 92 -2.37 14.87 -27.39
N ALA A 93 -3.21 15.78 -27.86
CA ALA A 93 -3.21 17.18 -27.42
C ALA A 93 -3.69 17.31 -25.95
N LEU A 94 -4.80 16.65 -25.59
CA LEU A 94 -5.32 16.62 -24.22
C LEU A 94 -4.31 16.07 -23.21
N VAL A 95 -3.71 14.91 -23.51
CA VAL A 95 -2.69 14.29 -22.66
C VAL A 95 -1.49 15.22 -22.50
N ARG A 96 -0.98 15.83 -23.58
CA ARG A 96 0.18 16.73 -23.50
C ARG A 96 -0.12 18.00 -22.71
N GLY A 97 -1.32 18.57 -22.88
CA GLY A 97 -1.78 19.73 -22.10
C GLY A 97 -1.97 19.44 -20.61
N LYS A 98 -2.29 18.19 -20.23
CA LYS A 98 -2.39 17.77 -18.82
C LYS A 98 -1.03 17.51 -18.18
N LEU A 99 -0.13 16.83 -18.90
CA LEU A 99 1.16 16.44 -18.35
C LEU A 99 2.18 17.58 -18.32
N GLY A 100 2.12 18.53 -19.26
CA GLY A 100 3.04 19.67 -19.33
C GLY A 100 4.50 19.21 -19.27
N ALA A 101 5.26 19.74 -18.29
CA ALA A 101 6.66 19.41 -18.05
C ALA A 101 6.93 17.97 -17.54
N ARG A 102 5.90 17.12 -17.40
CA ARG A 102 6.05 15.67 -17.19
C ARG A 102 6.11 14.87 -18.50
N ALA A 103 5.69 15.45 -19.62
CA ALA A 103 5.76 14.80 -20.92
C ALA A 103 7.17 14.94 -21.51
N LEU A 104 7.93 13.85 -21.55
CA LEU A 104 9.33 13.83 -21.97
C LEU A 104 9.42 13.64 -23.50
N GLY A 105 9.81 14.71 -24.19
CA GLY A 105 9.84 14.75 -25.66
C GLY A 105 8.44 14.75 -26.28
N ASP A 106 8.35 14.57 -27.59
CA ASP A 106 7.08 14.53 -28.34
C ASP A 106 6.58 13.10 -28.58
N TRP A 107 5.32 13.01 -29.04
CA TRP A 107 4.67 11.76 -29.43
C TRP A 107 5.42 11.07 -30.57
N LYS A 108 6.04 9.93 -30.30
CA LYS A 108 6.67 9.08 -31.30
C LYS A 108 5.60 8.22 -31.98
N THR A 109 5.51 8.31 -33.30
CA THR A 109 4.63 7.45 -34.11
C THR A 109 5.53 6.66 -35.06
N PRO A 110 5.51 5.32 -35.06
CA PRO A 110 6.36 4.52 -35.93
C PRO A 110 5.90 4.69 -37.38
N ALA A 111 6.85 4.68 -38.33
CA ALA A 111 6.54 4.82 -39.74
C ALA A 111 5.56 3.71 -40.20
N GLY A 112 4.46 4.10 -40.84
CA GLY A 112 3.38 3.19 -41.26
C GLY A 112 2.41 2.76 -40.15
N GLY A 113 2.61 3.16 -38.90
CA GLY A 113 1.71 2.86 -37.77
C GLY A 113 0.80 4.03 -37.39
N GLN A 114 -0.38 3.71 -36.86
CA GLN A 114 -1.33 4.69 -36.29
C GLN A 114 -1.19 4.84 -34.76
N ALA A 115 -0.40 3.97 -34.12
CA ALA A 115 -0.17 4.01 -32.67
C ALA A 115 0.92 5.02 -32.32
N SER A 116 0.72 5.83 -31.28
CA SER A 116 1.70 6.82 -30.82
C SER A 116 2.15 6.53 -29.39
N SER A 117 3.44 6.67 -29.08
CA SER A 117 3.97 6.54 -27.72
C SER A 117 4.58 7.84 -27.19
N LEU A 118 4.52 8.02 -25.87
CA LEU A 118 5.07 9.16 -25.15
C LEU A 118 5.74 8.68 -23.86
N LEU A 119 6.89 9.29 -23.53
CA LEU A 119 7.58 9.06 -22.27
C LEU A 119 7.04 10.04 -21.22
N VAL A 120 6.81 9.59 -19.99
CA VAL A 120 6.30 10.43 -18.91
C VAL A 120 7.19 10.28 -17.67
N SER A 121 7.58 11.40 -17.08
CA SER A 121 8.31 11.42 -15.82
C SER A 121 7.38 11.38 -14.60
N GLY A 122 7.85 10.76 -13.51
CA GLY A 122 7.12 10.73 -12.24
C GLY A 122 6.88 12.13 -11.67
N SER A 123 7.86 13.02 -11.81
CA SER A 123 7.84 14.44 -11.44
C SER A 123 8.24 15.33 -12.63
N ALA A 124 7.93 16.63 -12.61
CA ALA A 124 8.33 17.54 -13.68
C ALA A 124 9.86 17.52 -13.88
N ASN A 125 10.31 17.36 -15.13
CA ASN A 125 11.73 17.19 -15.51
C ASN A 125 12.48 16.03 -14.79
N GLY A 126 11.77 15.09 -14.16
CA GLY A 126 12.35 13.92 -13.51
C GLY A 126 12.69 12.76 -14.46
N PRO A 127 13.23 11.64 -13.94
CA PRO A 127 13.45 10.44 -14.74
C PRO A 127 12.14 9.86 -15.28
N VAL A 128 12.23 9.09 -16.38
CA VAL A 128 11.10 8.37 -16.97
C VAL A 128 10.49 7.45 -15.90
N GLY A 129 9.20 7.62 -15.61
CA GLY A 129 8.44 6.80 -14.67
C GLY A 129 7.33 5.98 -15.34
N ALA A 130 6.87 6.39 -16.52
CA ALA A 130 5.84 5.66 -17.28
C ALA A 130 6.03 5.80 -18.79
N TYR A 131 5.49 4.81 -19.51
CA TYR A 131 5.28 4.81 -20.95
C TYR A 131 3.78 4.94 -21.23
N LEU A 132 3.41 5.90 -22.07
CA LEU A 132 2.06 5.98 -22.64
C LEU A 132 2.08 5.42 -24.06
N LEU A 133 1.07 4.63 -24.41
CA LEU A 133 0.81 4.15 -25.76
C LEU A 133 -0.65 4.43 -26.13
N LEU A 134 -0.87 5.20 -27.17
CA LEU A 134 -2.16 5.40 -27.82
C LEU A 134 -2.28 4.43 -28.99
N ALA A 135 -3.26 3.54 -28.94
CA ALA A 135 -3.64 2.66 -30.05
C ALA A 135 -5.06 3.03 -30.51
N PRO A 136 -5.23 3.72 -31.66
CA PRO A 136 -6.56 4.00 -32.19
C PRO A 136 -7.27 2.69 -32.56
N LEU A 137 -8.50 2.55 -32.08
CA LEU A 137 -9.40 1.43 -32.39
C LEU A 137 -10.26 1.76 -33.61
N SER A 138 -10.63 3.05 -33.74
CA SER A 138 -11.33 3.61 -34.89
C SER A 138 -10.94 5.08 -35.07
N ALA A 139 -11.55 5.80 -36.02
CA ALA A 139 -11.29 7.23 -36.21
C ALA A 139 -11.72 8.09 -34.99
N THR A 140 -12.62 7.59 -34.15
CA THR A 140 -13.21 8.32 -33.01
C THR A 140 -12.99 7.62 -31.67
N GLU A 141 -12.28 6.49 -31.64
CA GLU A 141 -12.03 5.71 -30.43
C GLU A 141 -10.56 5.33 -30.31
N THR A 142 -10.00 5.51 -29.12
CA THR A 142 -8.59 5.22 -28.84
C THR A 142 -8.46 4.45 -27.54
N LEU A 143 -7.65 3.40 -27.57
CA LEU A 143 -7.15 2.74 -26.37
C LEU A 143 -5.87 3.44 -25.93
N LEU A 144 -5.89 4.06 -24.75
CA LEU A 144 -4.71 4.60 -24.08
C LEU A 144 -4.22 3.55 -23.08
N VAL A 145 -3.01 3.04 -23.29
CA VAL A 145 -2.30 2.19 -22.33
C VAL A 145 -1.33 3.06 -21.54
N VAL A 146 -1.35 2.90 -20.22
CA VAL A 146 -0.37 3.46 -19.30
C VAL A 146 0.41 2.31 -18.69
N ASP A 147 1.70 2.21 -19.00
CA ASP A 147 2.60 1.20 -18.45
C ASP A 147 3.70 1.87 -17.62
N GLU A 148 4.23 1.19 -16.61
CA GLU A 148 5.35 1.73 -15.83
C GLU A 148 6.65 1.62 -16.62
N ALA A 149 7.53 2.61 -16.45
CA ALA A 149 8.85 2.52 -17.01
C ALA A 149 9.65 1.49 -16.21
N GLN A 150 9.81 0.28 -16.77
CA GLN A 150 10.43 -0.86 -16.08
C GLN A 150 11.85 -0.55 -15.58
N ALA A 151 11.96 -0.14 -14.31
CA ALA A 151 12.99 -0.71 -13.46
C ALA A 151 12.71 -2.22 -13.40
N LYS A 152 13.53 -3.00 -14.12
CA LYS A 152 13.48 -4.46 -14.27
C LYS A 152 12.85 -5.13 -13.04
N ALA A 153 11.60 -5.60 -13.19
CA ALA A 153 10.84 -6.16 -12.08
C ALA A 153 11.67 -7.23 -11.36
N PRO A 154 11.89 -7.13 -10.04
CA PRO A 154 12.53 -8.20 -9.29
C PRO A 154 11.72 -9.47 -9.50
N ALA A 155 12.39 -10.59 -9.74
CA ALA A 155 11.73 -11.89 -9.84
C ALA A 155 10.85 -12.09 -8.60
N ALA A 156 9.61 -12.54 -8.80
CA ALA A 156 8.62 -12.67 -7.73
C ALA A 156 9.22 -13.50 -6.58
N ALA A 157 9.49 -12.83 -5.47
CA ALA A 157 10.16 -13.45 -4.35
C ALA A 157 9.25 -14.49 -3.67
N PRO A 158 9.82 -15.48 -2.97
CA PRO A 158 9.04 -16.49 -2.26
C PRO A 158 8.02 -15.82 -1.32
N ARG A 159 6.75 -16.19 -1.47
CA ARG A 159 5.62 -15.62 -0.72
C ARG A 159 5.93 -15.70 0.78
N PRO A 160 6.07 -14.55 1.49
CA PRO A 160 6.33 -14.58 2.93
C PRO A 160 5.23 -15.32 3.69
N ALA A 161 5.59 -15.99 4.78
CA ALA A 161 4.60 -16.59 5.67
C ALA A 161 3.63 -15.50 6.17
N ALA A 162 2.33 -15.81 6.19
CA ALA A 162 1.31 -14.87 6.63
C ALA A 162 1.57 -14.42 8.08
N PRO A 163 1.69 -13.10 8.35
CA PRO A 163 1.83 -12.60 9.71
C PRO A 163 0.65 -13.01 10.60
N ALA A 164 0.90 -13.17 11.90
CA ALA A 164 -0.14 -13.55 12.85
C ALA A 164 -1.35 -12.60 12.79
N GLY A 165 -2.55 -13.18 12.70
CA GLY A 165 -3.82 -12.45 12.57
C GLY A 165 -4.30 -12.20 11.14
N VAL A 166 -3.44 -12.32 10.13
CA VAL A 166 -3.86 -12.18 8.72
C VAL A 166 -4.75 -13.35 8.30
N VAL A 167 -5.90 -13.04 7.70
CA VAL A 167 -6.80 -14.05 7.13
C VAL A 167 -6.32 -14.41 5.72
N ARG A 168 -6.10 -15.71 5.46
CA ARG A 168 -5.71 -16.21 4.13
C ARG A 168 -6.81 -15.96 3.10
N GLY A 169 -6.44 -15.70 1.86
CA GLY A 169 -7.39 -15.39 0.78
C GLY A 169 -7.98 -13.97 0.78
N GLU A 170 -7.93 -13.24 1.91
CA GLU A 170 -8.41 -11.86 1.99
C GLU A 170 -7.40 -10.84 1.42
N PRO A 171 -7.86 -9.71 0.85
CA PRO A 171 -7.01 -8.69 0.28
C PRO A 171 -6.47 -7.70 1.32
N TYR A 172 -5.14 -7.62 1.40
CA TYR A 172 -4.40 -6.65 2.20
C TYR A 172 -3.57 -5.71 1.32
N VAL A 173 -3.13 -4.59 1.88
CA VAL A 173 -2.28 -3.58 1.22
C VAL A 173 -1.17 -3.13 2.17
N LEU A 174 -0.01 -2.75 1.66
CA LEU A 174 1.03 -2.14 2.49
C LEU A 174 0.69 -0.67 2.74
N GLY A 175 0.87 -0.20 3.97
CA GLY A 175 0.69 1.22 4.30
C GLY A 175 1.63 2.14 3.51
N SER A 176 2.79 1.62 3.09
CA SER A 176 3.72 2.32 2.20
C SER A 176 3.20 2.47 0.77
N ASP A 177 2.28 1.62 0.31
CA ASP A 177 1.64 1.73 -1.02
C ASP A 177 0.47 2.72 -1.04
N LEU A 178 -0.02 3.16 0.13
CA LEU A 178 -1.11 4.15 0.24
C LEU A 178 -0.63 5.61 0.09
N ILE A 179 0.68 5.85 -0.03
CA ILE A 179 1.25 7.19 -0.18
C ILE A 179 0.62 7.90 -1.39
N GLY A 180 0.06 9.09 -1.15
CA GLY A 180 -0.68 9.88 -2.13
C GLY A 180 -2.20 9.85 -1.94
N VAL A 181 -2.75 8.82 -1.30
CA VAL A 181 -4.19 8.74 -0.94
C VAL A 181 -4.43 8.75 0.58
N VAL A 182 -3.53 8.14 1.35
CA VAL A 182 -3.57 8.09 2.82
C VAL A 182 -2.14 8.19 3.35
N SER A 183 -1.88 9.11 4.28
CA SER A 183 -0.63 9.16 5.03
C SER A 183 -0.67 8.14 6.16
N VAL A 184 0.38 7.33 6.31
CA VAL A 184 0.49 6.30 7.35
C VAL A 184 1.67 6.65 8.27
N THR A 185 1.37 6.99 9.51
CA THR A 185 2.36 7.37 10.53
C THR A 185 2.41 6.31 11.64
N PRO A 186 3.56 5.67 11.90
CA PRO A 186 3.71 4.79 13.06
C PRO A 186 3.68 5.61 14.35
N LEU A 187 2.96 5.14 15.37
CA LEU A 187 2.87 5.77 16.70
C LEU A 187 3.64 5.00 17.79
N GLY A 188 4.32 3.92 17.42
CA GLY A 188 4.93 2.97 18.38
C GLY A 188 3.93 1.96 18.95
N GLY A 189 4.42 0.93 19.64
CA GLY A 189 3.58 -0.08 20.31
C GLY A 189 2.59 -0.82 19.39
N GLY A 190 2.92 -1.00 18.11
CA GLY A 190 2.02 -1.61 17.12
C GLY A 190 0.85 -0.71 16.67
N LYS A 191 0.84 0.57 17.07
CA LYS A 191 -0.19 1.53 16.68
C LYS A 191 0.24 2.33 15.45
N TYR A 192 -0.72 2.61 14.57
CA TYR A 192 -0.52 3.43 13.37
C TYR A 192 -1.68 4.42 13.21
N ARG A 193 -1.37 5.64 12.77
CA ARG A 193 -2.34 6.66 12.39
C ARG A 193 -2.40 6.71 10.87
N LEU A 194 -3.60 6.54 10.31
CA LEU A 194 -3.90 6.68 8.90
C LEU A 194 -4.70 7.98 8.73
N SER A 195 -4.19 8.95 7.97
CA SER A 195 -4.86 10.22 7.75
C SER A 195 -5.06 10.52 6.26
N ARG A 196 -6.20 11.14 5.94
CA ARG A 196 -6.57 11.62 4.60
C ARG A 196 -6.91 13.10 4.69
N SER A 197 -6.65 13.86 3.63
CA SER A 197 -7.10 15.26 3.56
C SER A 197 -8.62 15.35 3.74
N GLY A 198 -9.07 16.30 4.56
CA GLY A 198 -10.50 16.55 4.81
C GLY A 198 -11.27 15.41 5.47
N ALA A 199 -10.62 14.48 6.18
CA ALA A 199 -11.28 13.41 6.91
C ALA A 199 -10.59 13.14 8.26
N ASP A 200 -11.37 12.61 9.21
CA ASP A 200 -10.85 12.22 10.50
C ASP A 200 -9.78 11.11 10.38
N PRO A 201 -8.72 11.17 11.20
CA PRO A 201 -7.67 10.17 11.18
C PRO A 201 -8.14 8.87 11.84
N LEU A 202 -7.86 7.75 11.19
CA LEU A 202 -8.09 6.41 11.71
C LEU A 202 -6.82 5.94 12.44
N THR A 203 -6.90 5.80 13.77
CA THR A 203 -5.85 5.19 14.59
C THR A 203 -6.16 3.72 14.80
N ILE A 204 -5.25 2.85 14.40
CA ILE A 204 -5.40 1.39 14.46
C ILE A 204 -4.34 0.78 15.38
N THR A 205 -4.60 -0.43 15.87
CA THR A 205 -3.61 -1.25 16.57
C THR A 205 -3.47 -2.57 15.82
N VAL A 206 -2.24 -3.00 15.54
CA VAL A 206 -1.96 -4.30 14.91
C VAL A 206 -2.52 -5.45 15.76
N GLY A 207 -3.10 -6.45 15.11
CA GLY A 207 -3.76 -7.59 15.74
C GLY A 207 -5.16 -7.30 16.30
N GLN A 208 -5.67 -6.08 16.17
CA GLN A 208 -6.95 -5.66 16.74
C GLN A 208 -7.95 -5.21 15.68
N LYS A 209 -9.22 -5.60 15.83
CA LYS A 209 -10.33 -5.07 14.99
C LYS A 209 -10.82 -3.69 15.46
N PRO A 210 -10.87 -3.38 16.77
CA PRO A 210 -11.20 -2.03 17.22
C PRO A 210 -10.17 -1.00 16.74
N ALA A 211 -10.66 0.09 16.17
CA ALA A 211 -9.91 1.25 15.75
C ALA A 211 -10.63 2.53 16.21
N GLN A 212 -9.94 3.66 16.16
CA GLN A 212 -10.49 4.96 16.57
C GLN A 212 -10.47 5.92 15.37
N LEU A 213 -11.64 6.42 14.96
CA LEU A 213 -11.82 7.38 13.88
C LEU A 213 -12.22 8.73 14.50
N GLY A 214 -11.30 9.70 14.47
CA GLY A 214 -11.48 10.95 15.18
C GLY A 214 -11.60 10.71 16.69
N SER A 215 -12.73 11.08 17.29
CA SER A 215 -13.07 10.77 18.70
C SER A 215 -13.80 9.44 18.88
N GLY A 216 -14.41 8.88 17.83
CA GLY A 216 -15.28 7.69 17.90
C GLY A 216 -14.55 6.37 17.68
N THR A 217 -15.13 5.26 18.17
CA THR A 217 -14.63 3.91 17.91
C THR A 217 -15.30 3.32 16.67
N VAL A 218 -14.52 2.65 15.82
CA VAL A 218 -14.99 1.92 14.64
C VAL A 218 -14.42 0.51 14.63
N GLN A 219 -15.20 -0.46 14.16
CA GLN A 219 -14.76 -1.85 14.04
C GLN A 219 -14.27 -2.13 12.62
N LEU A 220 -13.01 -2.54 12.48
CA LEU A 220 -12.45 -2.99 11.21
C LEU A 220 -13.00 -4.39 10.86
N PRO A 221 -13.26 -4.69 9.57
CA PRO A 221 -13.76 -6.00 9.15
C PRO A 221 -12.75 -7.13 9.45
N LEU A 222 -11.46 -6.82 9.30
CA LEU A 222 -10.32 -7.71 9.48
C LEU A 222 -9.27 -7.00 10.35
N VAL A 223 -8.38 -7.75 10.99
CA VAL A 223 -7.29 -7.17 11.81
C VAL A 223 -6.15 -6.67 10.91
N PRO A 224 -5.56 -5.50 11.19
CA PRO A 224 -4.28 -5.09 10.60
C PRO A 224 -3.11 -5.93 11.13
N ALA A 225 -2.07 -6.06 10.34
CA ALA A 225 -0.84 -6.79 10.64
C ALA A 225 0.40 -5.92 10.42
N THR A 226 1.58 -6.44 10.73
CA THR A 226 2.86 -5.82 10.38
C THR A 226 3.85 -6.89 9.92
N ASP A 227 4.76 -6.53 9.01
CA ASP A 227 5.94 -7.34 8.66
C ASP A 227 7.16 -7.03 9.57
N GLY A 228 6.96 -6.20 10.61
CA GLY A 228 8.01 -5.67 11.49
C GLY A 228 8.50 -4.28 11.09
N LYS A 229 8.19 -3.79 9.88
CA LYS A 229 8.59 -2.46 9.38
C LYS A 229 7.41 -1.67 8.83
N ASN A 230 6.58 -2.30 8.01
CA ASN A 230 5.42 -1.73 7.33
C ASN A 230 4.13 -2.17 8.01
N LEU A 231 3.12 -1.31 7.95
CA LEU A 231 1.74 -1.70 8.21
C LEU A 231 1.24 -2.57 7.04
N ILE A 232 0.60 -3.70 7.35
CA ILE A 232 -0.19 -4.50 6.42
C ILE A 232 -1.67 -4.27 6.80
N PHE A 233 -2.38 -3.49 6.00
CA PHE A 233 -3.74 -3.06 6.31
C PHE A 233 -4.76 -3.82 5.46
N PRO A 234 -5.92 -4.24 5.99
CA PRO A 234 -6.93 -4.89 5.16
C PRO A 234 -7.53 -3.89 4.17
N LEU A 235 -7.61 -4.25 2.88
CA LEU A 235 -8.13 -3.37 1.83
C LEU A 235 -9.53 -2.86 2.20
N ALA A 236 -10.41 -3.76 2.64
CA ALA A 236 -11.77 -3.45 3.08
C ALA A 236 -11.84 -2.42 4.22
N GLY A 237 -10.79 -2.31 5.05
CA GLY A 237 -10.71 -1.33 6.13
C GLY A 237 -10.58 0.12 5.65
N LEU A 238 -10.11 0.37 4.43
CA LEU A 238 -9.99 1.73 3.89
C LEU A 238 -11.35 2.41 3.65
N ARG A 239 -12.46 1.64 3.65
CA ARG A 239 -13.81 2.22 3.65
C ARG A 239 -14.10 3.04 4.91
N ALA A 240 -13.47 2.74 6.05
CA ALA A 240 -13.58 3.54 7.27
C ALA A 240 -12.94 4.94 7.13
N LEU A 241 -11.99 5.09 6.20
CA LEU A 241 -11.42 6.39 5.78
C LEU A 241 -12.22 7.02 4.62
N GLY A 242 -13.40 6.50 4.29
CA GLY A 242 -14.24 6.95 3.19
C GLY A 242 -13.63 6.71 1.80
N CYS A 243 -12.81 5.68 1.62
CA CYS A 243 -12.28 5.29 0.32
C CYS A 243 -13.21 4.29 -0.40
N THR A 244 -13.23 4.34 -1.73
CA THR A 244 -13.97 3.44 -2.63
C THR A 244 -13.00 2.60 -3.46
N PHE A 245 -13.48 1.48 -4.00
CA PHE A 245 -12.67 0.51 -4.75
C PHE A 245 -13.30 0.18 -6.09
N THR A 246 -12.50 0.21 -7.16
CA THR A 246 -12.87 -0.25 -8.50
C THR A 246 -11.96 -1.42 -8.89
N PRO A 247 -12.47 -2.66 -8.97
CA PRO A 247 -11.68 -3.82 -9.41
C PRO A 247 -11.20 -3.67 -10.86
N ALA A 248 -9.97 -4.12 -11.14
CA ALA A 248 -9.34 -4.08 -12.46
C ALA A 248 -8.51 -5.37 -12.66
N GLY A 249 -9.19 -6.51 -12.74
CA GLY A 249 -8.54 -7.83 -12.81
C GLY A 249 -7.87 -8.20 -11.48
N SER A 250 -6.56 -8.43 -11.50
CA SER A 250 -5.74 -8.69 -10.29
C SER A 250 -5.33 -7.42 -9.53
N ASN A 251 -5.64 -6.25 -10.07
CA ASN A 251 -5.38 -4.94 -9.47
C ASN A 251 -6.70 -4.31 -8.99
N VAL A 252 -6.62 -3.31 -8.12
CA VAL A 252 -7.76 -2.51 -7.63
C VAL A 252 -7.38 -1.03 -7.62
N THR A 253 -8.25 -0.18 -8.18
CA THR A 253 -8.13 1.27 -7.98
C THR A 253 -8.78 1.64 -6.66
N VAL A 254 -8.02 2.27 -5.77
CA VAL A 254 -8.50 2.86 -4.52
C VAL A 254 -8.62 4.36 -4.70
N ALA A 255 -9.83 4.91 -4.54
CA ALA A 255 -10.08 6.34 -4.57
C ALA A 255 -10.48 6.83 -3.17
N CYS A 256 -9.81 7.88 -2.69
CA CYS A 256 -9.97 8.43 -1.35
C CYS A 256 -10.21 9.95 -1.47
N GLY A 257 -11.45 10.35 -1.73
CA GLY A 257 -11.79 11.72 -2.11
C GLY A 257 -11.38 11.99 -3.56
N SER A 258 -10.68 13.11 -3.82
CA SER A 258 -10.15 13.45 -5.14
C SER A 258 -8.84 12.73 -5.49
N ALA A 259 -8.15 12.16 -4.49
CA ALA A 259 -6.92 11.40 -4.70
C ALA A 259 -7.23 9.92 -4.98
N SER A 260 -6.45 9.28 -5.84
CA SER A 260 -6.64 7.87 -6.18
C SER A 260 -5.36 7.19 -6.65
N ILE A 261 -5.29 5.87 -6.48
CA ILE A 261 -4.11 5.05 -6.78
C ILE A 261 -4.53 3.63 -7.15
N GLY A 262 -3.76 2.98 -8.02
CA GLY A 262 -3.91 1.55 -8.32
C GLY A 262 -2.99 0.74 -7.42
N LEU A 263 -3.55 -0.28 -6.79
CA LEU A 263 -2.89 -1.20 -5.87
C LEU A 263 -3.04 -2.63 -6.39
N ARG A 264 -2.03 -3.47 -6.19
CA ARG A 264 -2.14 -4.91 -6.30
C ARG A 264 -2.25 -5.48 -4.88
N PRO A 265 -3.43 -5.97 -4.45
CA PRO A 265 -3.58 -6.47 -3.09
C PRO A 265 -2.68 -7.67 -2.83
N ILE A 266 -2.09 -7.71 -1.64
CA ILE A 266 -1.43 -8.89 -1.10
C ILE A 266 -2.53 -9.86 -0.66
N ILE A 267 -2.60 -11.00 -1.32
CA ILE A 267 -3.35 -12.17 -0.85
C ILE A 267 -2.37 -13.11 -0.17
N PHE A 268 -2.71 -13.58 1.04
CA PHE A 268 -1.93 -14.55 1.83
C PHE A 268 -2.45 -15.99 1.73
#